data_AF-F1L6B4-F1
#
_entry.id   AF-F1L6B4-F1
#
_cell.length_a   1.000
_cell.length_b   1.000
_cell.length_c   1.000
_cell.angle_alpha   90.00
_cell.angle_beta   90.00
_cell.angle_gamma   90.00
#
_symmetry.space_group_name_H-M   'P 1'
#
loop_
_entity.id
_entity.type
_entity.pdbx_description
1 polymer ?
#
loop_
_entity_poly.entity_id
_entity_poly.type
_entity_poly.pdbx_seq_one_letter_code
_entity_poly.pdbx_strand_id
1 'polypeptide(L)'
;MLHNTCDYNVFKENIQPMWEVPENANGGRWLITIDKSRHHDLLDAVWLEVLLAVIGDQFGKYTDDICGIVVNIRNKGSKISIWTTNASNDESNLKIGEILKQKLINPEIDQKIPRPLFDMLRYEDHQEVQYKSSSSVRAKFTISSQE
;
A
#
# COMPACT_ATOMS: atom_id res chain seq x y z
N MET A 1 -20.66 -3.87 -4.41
CA MET A 1 -19.57 -4.44 -3.59
C MET A 1 -18.92 -5.56 -4.38
N LEU A 2 -17.58 -5.62 -4.35
CA LEU A 2 -16.82 -6.66 -5.03
C LEU A 2 -16.98 -8.00 -4.33
N HIS A 3 -16.81 -9.09 -5.07
CA HIS A 3 -16.90 -10.42 -4.50
C HIS A 3 -15.76 -10.65 -3.50
N ASN A 4 -16.08 -11.34 -2.40
CA ASN A 4 -15.13 -11.76 -1.39
C ASN A 4 -14.12 -12.73 -2.02
N THR A 5 -12.97 -12.19 -2.45
CA THR A 5 -11.75 -12.81 -3.05
C THR A 5 -11.20 -12.04 -4.26
N CYS A 6 -11.79 -10.91 -4.64
CA CYS A 6 -11.26 -10.10 -5.75
C CYS A 6 -10.00 -9.31 -5.37
N ASP A 7 -9.15 -9.12 -6.38
CA ASP A 7 -7.96 -8.27 -6.32
C ASP A 7 -8.06 -7.21 -7.43
N TYR A 8 -7.66 -5.97 -7.13
CA TYR A 8 -7.47 -4.92 -8.13
C TYR A 8 -6.03 -4.44 -8.10
N ASN A 9 -5.48 -4.24 -9.29
CA ASN A 9 -4.11 -3.79 -9.50
C ASN A 9 -4.12 -2.60 -10.46
N VAL A 10 -3.43 -1.52 -10.09
CA VAL A 10 -3.20 -0.37 -10.96
C VAL A 10 -1.69 -0.13 -11.01
N PHE A 11 -1.08 -0.38 -12.16
CA PHE A 11 0.36 -0.29 -12.36
C PHE A 11 0.68 0.67 -13.49
N LYS A 12 1.90 1.20 -13.48
CA LYS A 12 2.42 1.97 -14.61
C LYS A 12 2.38 1.11 -15.87
N GLU A 13 2.27 1.78 -17.01
CA GLU A 13 2.28 1.12 -18.31
C GLU A 13 3.52 0.21 -18.44
N ASN A 14 3.32 -0.97 -19.02
CA ASN A 14 4.34 -2.01 -19.22
C ASN A 14 4.90 -2.69 -17.96
N ILE A 15 4.44 -2.34 -16.75
CA ILE A 15 4.80 -3.07 -15.53
C ILE A 15 3.67 -4.01 -15.13
N GLN A 16 3.93 -5.32 -15.17
CA GLN A 16 2.93 -6.31 -14.76
C GLN A 16 2.87 -6.41 -13.22
N PRO A 17 1.69 -6.64 -12.63
CA PRO A 17 1.48 -6.75 -11.18
C PRO A 17 1.92 -8.12 -10.64
N MET A 18 3.14 -8.52 -10.95
CA MET A 18 3.73 -9.81 -10.58
C MET A 18 5.17 -9.59 -10.13
N TRP A 19 5.70 -10.47 -9.30
CA TRP A 19 7.02 -10.28 -8.69
C TRP A 19 8.15 -10.75 -9.60
N GLU A 20 7.83 -11.51 -10.64
CA GLU A 20 8.75 -12.11 -11.59
C GLU A 20 9.29 -11.09 -12.61
N VAL A 21 8.63 -9.94 -12.79
CA VAL A 21 9.10 -8.91 -13.72
C VAL A 21 10.27 -8.13 -13.12
N PRO A 22 11.25 -7.70 -13.95
CA PRO A 22 12.46 -7.03 -13.48
C PRO A 22 12.20 -5.82 -12.58
N GLU A 23 11.13 -5.06 -12.86
CA GLU A 23 10.76 -3.85 -12.14
C GLU A 23 10.29 -4.13 -10.70
N ASN A 24 9.77 -5.32 -10.42
CA ASN A 24 9.23 -5.70 -9.12
C ASN A 24 10.11 -6.72 -8.37
N ALA A 25 10.99 -7.44 -9.06
CA ALA A 25 11.73 -8.58 -8.51
C ALA A 25 12.65 -8.25 -7.34
N ASN A 26 13.26 -7.05 -7.36
CA ASN A 26 14.09 -6.52 -6.27
C ASN A 26 13.36 -5.42 -5.48
N GLY A 27 12.05 -5.34 -5.67
CA GLY A 27 11.18 -4.35 -5.08
C GLY A 27 10.69 -4.73 -3.70
N GLY A 28 9.80 -3.89 -3.21
CA GLY A 28 9.11 -4.09 -1.95
C GLY A 28 7.76 -3.39 -1.98
N ARG A 29 7.04 -3.45 -0.87
CA ARG A 29 5.73 -2.82 -0.75
C ARG A 29 5.51 -2.15 0.59
N TRP A 30 4.84 -0.99 0.56
CA TRP A 30 4.15 -0.46 1.73
C TRP A 30 2.79 -1.14 1.86
N LEU A 31 2.56 -1.82 2.97
CA LEU A 31 1.35 -2.57 3.27
C LEU A 31 0.49 -1.84 4.32
N ILE A 32 -0.79 -1.67 3.98
CA ILE A 32 -1.88 -1.26 4.87
C ILE A 32 -2.79 -2.48 5.08
N THR A 33 -3.07 -2.83 6.33
CA THR A 33 -4.05 -3.89 6.66
C THR A 33 -5.31 -3.26 7.24
N ILE A 34 -6.46 -3.60 6.65
CA ILE A 34 -7.78 -3.18 7.11
C ILE A 34 -8.48 -4.40 7.70
N ASP A 35 -8.64 -4.41 9.02
CA ASP A 35 -9.35 -5.49 9.71
C ASP A 35 -10.82 -5.52 9.32
N LYS A 36 -11.41 -6.72 9.23
CA LYS A 36 -12.83 -6.92 8.88
C LYS A 36 -13.81 -6.25 9.85
N SER A 37 -13.40 -5.98 11.08
CA SER A 37 -14.21 -5.32 12.11
C SER A 37 -14.33 -3.82 11.88
N ARG A 38 -13.48 -3.25 11.02
CA ARG A 38 -13.53 -1.84 10.68
C ARG A 38 -14.69 -1.55 9.74
N HIS A 39 -15.04 -0.27 9.66
CA HIS A 39 -16.14 0.20 8.81
C HIS A 39 -15.95 -0.25 7.36
N HIS A 40 -17.01 -0.77 6.72
CA HIS A 40 -16.91 -1.33 5.36
C HIS A 40 -16.37 -0.31 4.35
N ASP A 41 -16.82 0.93 4.43
CA ASP A 41 -16.43 2.01 3.49
C ASP A 41 -15.00 2.52 3.72
N LEU A 42 -14.35 2.10 4.80
CA LEU A 42 -12.97 2.47 5.08
C LEU A 42 -12.02 1.96 3.99
N LEU A 43 -12.23 0.73 3.52
CA LEU A 43 -11.40 0.15 2.48
C LEU A 43 -11.45 0.97 1.20
N ASP A 44 -12.66 1.35 0.78
CA ASP A 44 -12.88 2.13 -0.43
C ASP A 44 -12.25 3.51 -0.31
N ALA A 45 -12.37 4.15 0.86
CA ALA A 45 -11.74 5.44 1.12
C ALA A 45 -10.22 5.38 1.08
N VAL A 46 -9.59 4.41 1.77
CA VAL A 46 -8.13 4.25 1.74
C VAL A 46 -7.65 3.90 0.33
N TRP A 47 -8.37 3.03 -0.37
CA TRP A 47 -8.03 2.67 -1.75
C TRP A 47 -8.09 3.88 -2.68
N LEU A 48 -9.15 4.68 -2.59
CA LEU A 48 -9.31 5.87 -3.41
C LEU A 48 -8.24 6.92 -3.12
N GLU A 49 -7.95 7.22 -1.85
CA GLU A 49 -6.90 8.17 -1.46
C GLU A 49 -5.53 7.73 -1.99
N VAL A 50 -5.21 6.43 -1.88
CA VAL A 50 -3.95 5.88 -2.41
C VAL A 50 -3.91 5.96 -3.94
N LEU A 51 -5.00 5.61 -4.62
CA LEU A 51 -5.11 5.71 -6.08
C LEU A 51 -4.91 7.15 -6.56
N LEU A 52 -5.60 8.11 -5.95
CA LEU A 52 -5.50 9.53 -6.28
C LEU A 52 -4.09 10.09 -6.02
N ALA A 53 -3.44 9.67 -4.92
CA ALA A 53 -2.08 10.08 -4.62
C ALA A 53 -1.08 9.59 -5.69
N VAL A 54 -1.25 8.36 -6.19
CA VAL A 54 -0.36 7.78 -7.21
C VAL A 54 -0.61 8.40 -8.58
N ILE A 55 -1.85 8.47 -9.06
CA ILE A 55 -2.13 9.02 -10.40
C ILE A 55 -1.97 10.53 -10.47
N GLY A 56 -2.11 11.22 -9.33
CA GLY A 56 -1.93 12.66 -9.21
C GLY A 56 -0.49 13.09 -8.98
N ASP A 57 0.48 12.17 -9.12
CA ASP A 57 1.92 12.43 -8.94
C ASP A 57 2.27 13.10 -7.60
N GLN A 58 1.56 12.71 -6.54
CA GLN A 58 1.69 13.36 -5.23
C GLN A 58 2.92 12.90 -4.44
N PHE A 59 3.69 11.95 -4.99
CA PHE A 59 4.98 11.50 -4.45
C PHE A 59 6.18 12.28 -5.04
N GLY A 60 5.93 13.17 -6.01
CA GLY A 60 6.95 14.03 -6.63
C GLY A 60 8.09 13.22 -7.25
N LYS A 61 9.35 13.57 -6.93
CA LYS A 61 10.53 12.86 -7.47
C LYS A 61 10.57 11.36 -7.12
N TYR A 62 9.81 10.91 -6.12
CA TYR A 62 9.77 9.50 -5.70
C TYR A 62 8.69 8.70 -6.45
N THR A 63 7.83 9.35 -7.24
CA THR A 63 6.81 8.67 -8.05
C THR A 63 7.45 7.67 -9.02
N ASP A 64 8.65 7.97 -9.55
CA ASP A 64 9.37 7.07 -10.46
C ASP A 64 9.71 5.71 -9.84
N ASP A 65 9.93 5.68 -8.52
CA ASP A 65 10.23 4.45 -7.79
C ASP A 65 8.97 3.60 -7.48
N ILE A 66 7.76 4.12 -7.75
CA ILE A 66 6.49 3.39 -7.56
C ILE A 66 6.18 2.59 -8.84
N CYS A 67 5.92 1.29 -8.68
CA CYS A 67 5.48 0.41 -9.76
C CYS A 67 3.96 0.44 -9.94
N GLY A 68 3.24 0.42 -8.82
CA GLY A 68 1.78 0.34 -8.82
C GLY A 68 1.19 0.09 -7.45
N ILE A 69 -0.12 -0.11 -7.41
CA ILE A 69 -0.89 -0.37 -6.20
C ILE A 69 -1.77 -1.59 -6.37
N VAL A 70 -1.99 -2.29 -5.26
CA VAL A 70 -2.76 -3.53 -5.17
C VAL A 70 -3.74 -3.42 -4.01
N VAL A 71 -4.99 -3.82 -4.22
CA VAL A 71 -5.93 -4.12 -3.13
C VAL A 71 -6.32 -5.58 -3.18
N ASN A 72 -6.21 -6.25 -2.04
CA ASN A 72 -6.63 -7.63 -1.85
C ASN A 72 -7.82 -7.70 -0.90
N ILE A 73 -8.98 -8.13 -1.40
CA ILE A 73 -10.20 -8.24 -0.61
C ILE A 73 -10.33 -9.66 -0.08
N ARG A 74 -10.34 -9.83 1.25
CA ARG A 74 -10.44 -11.14 1.90
C ARG A 74 -11.36 -11.07 3.11
N ASN A 75 -12.05 -12.19 3.41
CA ASN A 75 -13.01 -12.29 4.52
C ASN A 75 -12.41 -12.02 5.91
N LYS A 76 -11.10 -12.25 6.07
CA LYS A 76 -10.40 -12.07 7.35
C LYS A 76 -9.81 -10.68 7.53
N GLY A 77 -9.99 -9.79 6.56
CA GLY A 77 -9.36 -8.48 6.50
C GLY A 77 -8.73 -8.25 5.14
N SER A 78 -8.82 -7.03 4.66
CA SER A 78 -8.35 -6.61 3.34
C SER A 78 -6.98 -5.94 3.46
N LYS A 79 -6.24 -5.92 2.36
CA LYS A 79 -4.91 -5.31 2.28
C LYS A 79 -4.85 -4.33 1.13
N ILE A 80 -4.19 -3.20 1.35
CA ILE A 80 -3.80 -2.27 0.28
C ILE A 80 -2.28 -2.20 0.28
N SER A 81 -1.65 -2.23 -0.88
CA SER A 81 -0.20 -2.20 -1.02
C SER A 81 0.23 -1.21 -2.09
N ILE A 82 1.31 -0.46 -1.83
CA ILE A 82 2.03 0.31 -2.85
C ILE A 82 3.35 -0.40 -3.13
N TRP A 83 3.57 -0.81 -4.37
CA TRP A 83 4.77 -1.53 -4.80
C TRP A 83 5.81 -0.54 -5.31
N THR A 84 7.05 -0.76 -4.91
CA THR A 84 8.21 0.06 -5.27
C THR A 84 9.28 -0.79 -5.94
N THR A 85 10.08 -0.19 -6.82
CA THR A 85 10.99 -0.94 -7.70
C THR A 85 12.25 -1.49 -7.02
N ASN A 86 12.71 -0.86 -5.94
CA ASN A 86 13.96 -1.21 -5.27
C ASN A 86 13.83 -1.17 -3.74
N ALA A 87 13.76 -2.32 -3.10
CA ALA A 87 13.68 -2.45 -1.65
C ALA A 87 14.94 -1.97 -0.91
N SER A 88 16.07 -1.83 -1.60
CA SER A 88 17.32 -1.30 -1.04
C SER A 88 17.45 0.22 -1.12
N ASN A 89 16.53 0.92 -1.81
CA ASN A 89 16.52 2.39 -1.85
C ASN A 89 15.81 2.96 -0.61
N ASP A 90 16.51 2.92 0.54
CA ASP A 90 15.94 3.28 1.84
C ASP A 90 15.41 4.72 1.89
N GLU A 91 16.12 5.67 1.26
CA GLU A 91 15.70 7.07 1.20
C GLU A 91 14.33 7.19 0.51
N SER A 92 14.21 6.63 -0.70
CA SER A 92 12.97 6.71 -1.47
C SER A 92 11.83 5.98 -0.78
N ASN A 93 12.08 4.76 -0.29
CA ASN A 93 11.05 3.95 0.37
C ASN A 93 10.53 4.63 1.64
N LEU A 94 11.40 5.20 2.47
CA LEU A 94 10.97 5.98 3.64
C LEU A 94 10.16 7.20 3.24
N LYS A 95 10.60 7.96 2.22
CA LYS A 95 9.90 9.16 1.76
C LYS A 95 8.53 8.85 1.18
N ILE A 96 8.40 7.77 0.42
CA ILE A 96 7.10 7.27 -0.06
C ILE A 96 6.19 6.95 1.13
N GLY A 97 6.71 6.26 2.15
CA GLY A 97 5.95 5.93 3.37
C GLY A 97 5.50 7.15 4.17
N GLU A 98 6.38 8.15 4.31
CA GLU A 98 6.08 9.43 4.97
C GLU A 98 4.99 10.20 4.23
N ILE A 99 5.09 10.32 2.91
CA ILE A 99 4.08 10.99 2.07
C ILE A 99 2.75 10.24 2.18
N LEU A 100 2.76 8.91 2.07
CA LEU A 100 1.57 8.08 2.22
C LEU A 100 0.89 8.30 3.57
N LYS A 101 1.65 8.34 4.66
CA LYS A 101 1.13 8.67 5.99
C LYS A 101 0.43 10.04 6.00
N GLN A 102 1.07 11.07 5.45
CA GLN A 102 0.50 12.42 5.45
C GLN A 102 -0.84 12.47 4.69
N LYS A 103 -0.94 11.77 3.55
CA LYS A 103 -2.18 11.67 2.78
C LYS A 103 -3.30 10.98 3.55
N LEU A 104 -2.97 9.95 4.33
CA LEU A 104 -3.96 9.15 5.06
C LEU A 104 -4.32 9.70 6.45
N ILE A 105 -3.56 10.64 7.02
CA ILE A 105 -3.86 11.28 8.30
C ILE A 105 -4.92 12.38 8.13
N ASN A 106 -4.79 13.24 7.12
CA ASN A 106 -5.72 14.34 6.85
C ASN A 106 -6.36 14.26 5.46
N PRO A 107 -7.10 13.18 5.14
CA PRO A 107 -7.78 13.04 3.86
C PRO A 107 -9.07 13.88 3.82
N GLU A 108 -9.36 14.47 2.67
CA GLU A 108 -10.59 15.25 2.39
C GLU A 108 -11.78 14.32 2.08
N ILE A 109 -12.10 13.41 3.01
CA ILE A 109 -13.16 12.40 2.88
C ILE A 109 -14.27 12.59 3.92
N ASP A 110 -15.39 11.88 3.74
CA ASP A 110 -16.55 11.94 4.63
C ASP A 110 -16.13 11.77 6.11
N GLN A 111 -16.58 12.72 6.95
CA GLN A 111 -16.31 12.76 8.39
C GLN A 111 -16.89 11.56 9.15
N LYS A 112 -17.84 10.84 8.57
CA LYS A 112 -18.40 9.60 9.13
C LYS A 112 -17.42 8.43 9.11
N ILE A 113 -16.40 8.47 8.25
CA ILE A 113 -15.40 7.40 8.15
C ILE A 113 -14.51 7.47 9.41
N PRO A 114 -14.46 6.41 10.24
CA PRO A 114 -13.74 6.46 11.50
C PRO A 114 -12.23 6.61 11.28
N ARG A 115 -11.61 7.40 12.16
CA ARG A 115 -10.15 7.63 12.19
C ARG A 115 -9.50 6.83 13.33
N PRO A 116 -8.20 6.53 13.24
CA PRO A 116 -7.29 6.80 12.12
C PRO A 116 -7.62 5.93 10.90
N LEU A 117 -7.24 6.30 9.67
CA LEU A 117 -7.55 5.44 8.49
C LEU A 117 -6.76 4.13 8.48
N PHE A 118 -5.58 4.13 9.06
CA PHE A 118 -4.68 3.00 9.21
C PHE A 118 -4.07 3.02 10.61
N ASP A 119 -3.66 1.86 11.12
CA ASP A 119 -2.94 1.79 12.40
C ASP A 119 -1.43 1.86 12.16
N MET A 120 -0.95 1.09 11.18
CA MET A 120 0.47 0.96 10.87
C MET A 120 0.69 0.73 9.38
N LEU A 121 1.64 1.45 8.79
CA LEU A 121 2.24 1.14 7.49
C LEU A 121 3.44 0.23 7.72
N ARG A 122 3.57 -0.83 6.91
CA ARG A 122 4.70 -1.77 6.99
C ARG A 122 5.37 -1.89 5.63
N TYR A 123 6.66 -1.62 5.55
CA TYR A 123 7.42 -1.88 4.33
C TYR A 123 7.97 -3.30 4.35
N GLU A 124 7.62 -4.11 3.36
CA GLU A 124 7.99 -5.52 3.23
C GLU A 124 8.72 -5.75 1.91
N ASP A 125 9.85 -6.45 1.94
CA ASP A 125 10.60 -6.85 0.76
C ASP A 125 9.85 -7.95 -0.02
N HIS A 126 9.79 -7.85 -1.35
CA HIS A 126 9.08 -8.84 -2.16
C HIS A 126 9.69 -10.24 -2.07
N GLN A 127 11.02 -10.36 -1.99
CA GLN A 127 11.70 -11.66 -1.88
C GLN A 127 11.31 -12.36 -0.58
N GLU A 128 11.19 -11.64 0.53
CA GLU A 128 10.75 -12.24 1.79
C GLU A 128 9.28 -12.66 1.76
N VAL A 129 8.43 -11.88 1.09
CA VAL A 129 6.98 -12.13 0.98
C VAL A 129 6.65 -13.30 0.06
N GLN A 130 7.49 -13.60 -0.94
CA GLN A 130 7.27 -14.76 -1.83
C GLN A 130 7.33 -16.09 -1.08
N TYR A 131 8.30 -16.23 -0.17
CA TYR A 131 8.57 -17.51 0.51
C TYR A 131 7.89 -17.64 1.87
N LYS A 132 7.25 -16.57 2.37
CA LYS A 132 6.61 -16.54 3.69
C LYS A 132 5.21 -15.95 3.62
N SER A 133 4.33 -16.39 4.52
CA SER A 133 3.07 -15.67 4.71
C SER A 133 3.38 -14.22 5.14
N SER A 134 2.65 -13.24 4.60
CA SER A 134 2.86 -11.81 4.93
C SER A 134 2.78 -11.53 6.44
N SER A 135 2.00 -12.30 7.21
CA SER A 135 1.98 -12.23 8.70
C SER A 135 3.30 -12.63 9.37
N SER A 136 4.18 -13.34 8.66
CA SER A 136 5.47 -13.85 9.15
C SER A 136 6.67 -13.07 8.61
N VAL A 137 6.45 -12.11 7.70
CA VAL A 137 7.52 -11.27 7.13
C VAL A 137 7.87 -10.16 8.11
N ARG A 138 9.16 -9.94 8.33
CA ARG A 138 9.63 -8.83 9.15
C ARG A 138 9.56 -7.57 8.30
N ALA A 139 8.84 -6.56 8.78
CA ALA A 139 8.83 -5.27 8.11
C ALA A 139 10.22 -4.63 8.24
N LYS A 140 10.76 -4.13 7.13
CA LYS A 140 12.00 -3.36 7.09
C LYS A 140 11.79 -1.96 7.69
N PHE A 141 10.64 -1.36 7.37
CA PHE A 141 10.20 -0.09 7.96
C PHE A 141 8.79 -0.22 8.51
N THR A 142 8.50 0.52 9.58
CA THR A 142 7.16 0.63 10.15
C THR A 142 6.87 2.08 10.47
N ILE A 143 5.69 2.56 10.10
CA ILE A 143 5.25 3.93 10.37
C ILE A 143 3.87 3.87 11.03
N SER A 144 3.75 4.40 12.24
CA SER A 144 2.50 4.48 13.00
C SER A 144 1.66 5.69 12.57
N SER A 145 0.34 5.58 12.66
CA SER A 145 -0.58 6.72 12.49
C SER A 145 -0.65 7.65 13.70
N GLN A 146 -0.13 7.22 14.86
CA GLN A 146 -0.22 7.96 16.13
C GLN A 146 0.99 8.86 16.43
N GLU A 147 2.07 8.73 15.65
CA GLU A 147 3.34 9.48 15.81
C GLU A 147 3.48 10.65 14.84
#